data_AF-A0A2G3LHE8-F1
#
_entry.id   AF-A0A2G3LHE8-F1
#
_cell.length_a   1.000
_cell.length_b   1.000
_cell.length_c   1.000
_cell.angle_alpha   90.00
_cell.angle_beta   90.00
_cell.angle_gamma   90.00
#
_symmetry.space_group_name_H-M   'P 1'
#
loop_
_entity.id
_entity.type
_entity.pdbx_description
1 polymer ?
#
loop_
_entity_poly.entity_id
_entity_poly.type
_entity_poly.pdbx_seq_one_letter_code
_entity_poly.pdbx_strand_id
1 'polypeptide(L)'
;MALLSFLFPPKPKTATAAKERLQIIIARERSGRDGPDFLPALHKELIAVISKYTKVNADDIKISLDRQGNLEVLDVNVVLPDA
;
A
#
# COMPACT_ATOMS: atom_id res chain seq x y z
N MET A 1 40.25 -13.26 20.64
CA MET A 1 39.24 -14.24 20.17
C MET A 1 39.06 -14.10 18.67
N ALA A 2 39.91 -14.73 17.85
CA ALA A 2 39.92 -14.58 16.38
C ALA A 2 39.26 -15.76 15.63
N LEU A 3 39.10 -16.91 16.29
CA LEU A 3 38.54 -18.12 15.69
C LEU A 3 37.00 -18.04 15.54
N LEU A 4 36.30 -17.42 16.50
CA LEU A 4 34.83 -17.28 16.44
C LEU A 4 34.35 -16.31 15.35
N SER A 5 35.13 -15.27 15.04
CA SER A 5 34.83 -14.29 13.99
C SER A 5 34.99 -14.83 12.57
N PHE A 6 35.75 -15.91 12.37
CA PHE A 6 35.91 -16.57 11.06
C PHE A 6 34.74 -17.50 10.74
N LEU A 7 34.14 -18.12 11.77
CA LEU A 7 32.94 -18.97 11.65
C LEU A 7 31.64 -18.17 11.54
N PHE A 8 31.60 -16.95 12.09
CA PHE A 8 30.46 -16.06 12.01
C PHE A 8 30.89 -14.70 11.43
N PRO A 9 30.99 -14.59 10.09
CA PRO A 9 31.22 -13.29 9.46
C PRO A 9 30.09 -12.32 9.88
N PRO A 10 30.42 -11.05 10.20
CA PRO A 10 29.42 -10.07 10.61
C PRO A 10 28.40 -9.92 9.49
N LYS A 11 27.16 -10.35 9.76
CA LYS A 11 26.04 -10.18 8.81
C LYS A 11 25.81 -8.67 8.61
N PRO A 12 25.67 -8.20 7.37
CA PRO A 12 25.30 -6.81 7.12
C PRO A 12 24.01 -6.49 7.88
N LYS A 13 23.92 -5.29 8.46
CA LYS A 13 22.73 -4.85 9.20
C LYS A 13 21.54 -4.84 8.23
N THR A 14 20.67 -5.85 8.33
CA THR A 14 19.48 -6.02 7.46
C THR A 14 18.33 -5.09 7.82
N ALA A 15 18.49 -4.25 8.85
CA ALA A 15 17.41 -3.44 9.41
C ALA A 15 16.87 -2.35 8.47
N THR A 16 17.65 -1.94 7.46
CA THR A 16 17.29 -0.82 6.56
C THR A 16 16.88 -1.28 5.16
N ALA A 17 16.75 -2.59 4.91
CA ALA A 17 16.44 -3.10 3.57
C ALA A 17 14.95 -3.18 3.24
N ALA A 18 14.07 -2.86 4.20
CA ALA A 18 12.62 -2.99 4.03
C ALA A 18 12.03 -1.67 3.52
N LYS A 19 11.62 -1.67 2.26
CA LYS A 19 10.82 -0.60 1.65
C LYS A 19 9.60 -0.28 2.51
N GLU A 20 9.33 1.01 2.70
CA GLU A 20 8.12 1.47 3.39
C GLU A 20 6.88 1.09 2.59
N ARG A 21 5.81 0.69 3.28
CA ARG A 21 4.53 0.30 2.66
C ARG A 21 3.41 1.15 3.24
N LEU A 22 2.59 1.70 2.36
CA LEU A 22 1.41 2.47 2.71
C LEU A 22 0.16 1.65 2.38
N GLN A 23 -0.68 1.42 3.39
CA GLN A 23 -1.94 0.70 3.26
C GLN A 23 -3.11 1.60 3.67
N ILE A 24 -4.13 1.68 2.82
CA ILE A 24 -5.36 2.43 3.06
C ILE A 24 -6.55 1.50 2.84
N ILE A 25 -7.42 1.38 3.84
CA ILE A 25 -8.67 0.61 3.76
C ILE A 25 -9.83 1.58 3.96
N ILE A 26 -10.75 1.62 2.99
CA ILE A 26 -11.95 2.45 3.03
C ILE A 26 -13.15 1.51 2.96
N ALA A 27 -13.91 1.41 4.03
CA ALA A 27 -15.17 0.66 4.07
C ALA A 27 -16.35 1.62 4.11
N ARG A 28 -17.34 1.38 3.25
CA ARG A 28 -18.56 2.17 3.14
C ARG A 28 -19.76 1.24 3.16
N GLU A 29 -20.75 1.55 3.99
CA GLU A 29 -22.08 0.95 3.93
C GLU A 29 -23.03 1.87 3.14
N ARG A 30 -23.71 1.33 2.12
CA ARG A 30 -24.74 2.04 1.37
C ARG A 30 -26.04 2.00 2.17
N SER A 31 -26.44 3.15 2.71
CA SER A 31 -27.68 3.34 3.46
C SER A 31 -28.93 3.56 2.58
N GLY A 32 -28.82 3.50 1.25
CA GLY A 32 -29.93 3.66 0.32
C GLY A 32 -29.56 3.39 -1.15
N ARG A 33 -30.58 3.21 -2.02
CA ARG A 33 -30.39 2.87 -3.45
C ARG A 33 -29.79 4.00 -4.32
N ASP A 34 -29.88 5.27 -3.89
CA ASP A 34 -29.55 6.45 -4.73
C ASP A 34 -28.28 7.21 -4.32
N GLY A 35 -27.38 6.59 -3.55
CA GLY A 35 -26.11 7.22 -3.21
C GLY A 35 -25.11 7.21 -4.38
N PRO A 36 -24.40 8.33 -4.67
CA PRO A 36 -23.40 8.37 -5.73
C PRO A 36 -22.28 7.36 -5.48
N ASP A 37 -21.87 6.67 -6.55
CA ASP A 37 -20.77 5.69 -6.54
C ASP A 37 -19.43 6.43 -6.66
N PHE A 38 -18.91 6.87 -5.52
CA PHE A 38 -17.67 7.64 -5.45
C PHE A 38 -16.42 6.79 -5.23
N LEU A 39 -16.54 5.50 -4.89
CA LEU A 39 -15.36 4.65 -4.68
C LEU A 39 -14.51 4.51 -5.96
N PRO A 40 -15.10 4.35 -7.17
CA PRO A 40 -14.33 4.39 -8.40
C PRO A 40 -13.67 5.74 -8.68
N ALA A 41 -14.26 6.85 -8.23
CA ALA A 41 -13.68 8.18 -8.36
C ALA A 41 -12.51 8.38 -7.38
N LEU A 42 -12.72 8.06 -6.09
CA LEU A 42 -11.68 8.06 -5.05
C LEU A 42 -10.50 7.18 -5.44
N HIS A 43 -10.75 6.01 -6.02
CA HIS A 43 -9.70 5.14 -6.54
C HIS A 43 -8.76 5.90 -7.51
N LYS A 44 -9.32 6.57 -8.53
CA LYS A 44 -8.54 7.34 -9.50
C LYS A 44 -7.80 8.52 -8.85
N GLU A 45 -8.46 9.22 -7.94
CA GLU A 45 -7.88 10.35 -7.23
C GLU A 45 -6.71 9.92 -6.33
N LEU A 46 -6.86 8.81 -5.59
CA LEU A 46 -5.81 8.27 -4.75
C LEU A 46 -4.58 7.87 -5.56
N ILE A 47 -4.75 7.21 -6.72
CA ILE A 47 -3.64 6.92 -7.62
C ILE A 47 -2.93 8.23 -8.02
N ALA A 48 -3.69 9.22 -8.48
CA ALA A 48 -3.12 10.49 -8.96
C ALA A 48 -2.37 11.24 -7.85
N VAL A 49 -2.91 11.26 -6.63
CA VAL A 49 -2.29 11.92 -5.48
C VAL A 49 -1.03 11.16 -5.05
N ILE A 50 -1.11 9.84 -4.90
CA ILE A 50 0.02 9.02 -4.49
C ILE A 50 1.16 9.15 -5.51
N SER A 51 0.88 9.01 -6.80
CA SER A 51 1.89 9.19 -7.86
C SER A 51 2.45 10.62 -7.93
N LYS A 52 1.72 11.64 -7.46
CA LYS A 52 2.21 13.02 -7.39
C LYS A 52 3.23 13.22 -6.27
N TYR A 53 3.00 12.62 -5.10
CA TYR A 53 3.84 12.84 -3.91
C TYR A 53 4.90 11.77 -3.69
N THR A 54 4.80 10.64 -4.37
CA THR A 54 5.73 9.53 -4.26
C THR A 54 6.16 9.09 -5.65
N LYS A 55 7.47 8.84 -5.84
CA LYS A 55 8.03 8.35 -7.12
C LYS A 55 7.71 6.87 -7.33
N VAL A 56 6.43 6.50 -7.22
CA VAL A 56 5.93 5.14 -7.44
C VAL A 56 5.34 5.06 -8.84
N ASN A 57 5.60 3.95 -9.53
CA ASN A 57 4.92 3.68 -10.79
C ASN A 57 3.48 3.25 -10.49
N ALA A 58 2.55 3.49 -11.43
CA ALA A 58 1.19 3.02 -11.29
C ALA A 58 1.12 1.48 -11.10
N ASP A 59 2.08 0.75 -11.65
CA ASP A 59 2.20 -0.71 -11.52
C ASP A 59 2.56 -1.17 -10.09
N ASP A 60 3.15 -0.29 -9.29
CA ASP A 60 3.52 -0.56 -7.89
C ASP A 60 2.34 -0.29 -6.91
N ILE A 61 1.21 0.20 -7.42
CA ILE A 61 0.01 0.53 -6.67
C ILE A 61 -1.00 -0.61 -6.87
N LYS A 62 -1.26 -1.38 -5.82
CA LYS A 62 -2.27 -2.46 -5.82
C LYS A 62 -3.56 -1.95 -5.22
N ILE A 63 -4.65 -2.07 -5.98
CA ILE A 63 -5.97 -1.62 -5.54
C ILE A 63 -7.00 -2.70 -5.76
N SER A 64 -7.79 -2.95 -4.72
CA SER A 64 -8.86 -3.94 -4.70
C SER A 64 -10.14 -3.27 -4.23
N LEU A 65 -11.22 -3.42 -5.01
CA LEU A 65 -12.56 -3.00 -4.62
C LEU A 65 -13.41 -4.26 -4.41
N ASP A 66 -13.78 -4.54 -3.17
CA ASP A 66 -14.71 -5.61 -2.81
C ASP A 66 -16.10 -5.00 -2.57
N ARG A 67 -17.14 -5.69 -3.04
CA ARG A 67 -18.54 -5.28 -2.89
C ARG A 67 -19.33 -6.48 -2.37
N GLN A 68 -19.77 -6.41 -1.12
CA GLN A 68 -20.62 -7.43 -0.48
C GLN A 68 -21.94 -6.80 -0.06
N GLY A 69 -22.99 -7.04 -0.86
CA GLY A 69 -24.33 -6.49 -0.60
C GLY A 69 -24.32 -4.97 -0.60
N ASN A 70 -24.52 -4.38 0.58
CA ASN A 70 -24.48 -2.93 0.78
C ASN A 70 -23.12 -2.42 1.25
N LEU A 71 -22.17 -3.30 1.55
CA LEU A 71 -20.82 -2.94 1.98
C LEU A 71 -19.89 -2.89 0.78
N GLU A 72 -19.16 -1.80 0.64
CA GLU A 72 -18.11 -1.62 -0.36
C GLU A 72 -16.79 -1.31 0.36
N VAL A 73 -15.75 -2.06 0.03
CA VAL A 73 -14.42 -1.95 0.65
C VAL A 73 -13.38 -1.69 -0.42
N LEU A 74 -12.65 -0.58 -0.32
CA LEU A 74 -11.52 -0.24 -1.18
C LEU A 74 -10.23 -0.42 -0.37
N ASP A 75 -9.37 -1.35 -0.78
CA ASP A 75 -8.04 -1.59 -0.24
C ASP A 75 -6.99 -1.07 -1.23
N VAL A 76 -6.10 -0.20 -0.77
CA VAL A 76 -5.01 0.39 -1.54
C VAL A 76 -3.70 0.06 -0.83
N ASN A 77 -2.81 -0.63 -1.52
CA ASN A 77 -1.50 -1.03 -1.03
C ASN A 77 -0.41 -0.52 -1.98
N VAL A 78 0.50 0.30 -1.45
CA VAL A 78 1.56 0.95 -2.21
C VAL A 78 2.90 0.67 -1.55
N VAL A 79 3.85 0.22 -2.36
CA VAL A 79 5.25 0.09 -1.94
C VAL A 79 5.97 1.38 -2.29
N LEU A 80 6.45 2.09 -1.28
CA LEU A 80 7.20 3.33 -1.45
C LEU A 80 8.64 3.00 -1.83
N PRO A 81 9.28 3.80 -2.72
CA PRO A 81 10.70 3.68 -2.97
C PRO A 81 11.49 4.15 -1.73
N ASP A 82 12.68 3.58 -1.54
CA ASP A 82 13.59 4.03 -0.48
C ASP A 82 14.01 5.48 -0.72
N ALA A 83 14.12 6.27 0.36
CA ALA A 83 14.44 7.71 0.33
C ALA A 83 15.87 8.01 -0.12
#